data_AF-A0A965RYG7-F1
#
_entry.id   AF-A0A965RYG7-F1
#
_cell.length_a   1.000
_cell.length_b   1.000
_cell.length_c   1.000
_cell.angle_alpha   90.00
_cell.angle_beta   90.00
_cell.angle_gamma   90.00
#
_symmetry.space_group_name_H-M   'P 1'
#
loop_
_entity.id
_entity.type
_entity.pdbx_description
1 polymer ?
#
loop_
_entity_poly.entity_id
_entity_poly.type
_entity_poly.pdbx_seq_one_letter_code
_entity_poly.pdbx_strand_id
1 'polypeptide(L)' 'MATYTKLTNDEKAAIVDAEVRNLEYQMYSLEVQLIAENAKTEPNADSVSKLESLIAEKQTQIAAL' A
#
# COMPACT_ATOMS: atom_id res chain seq x y z
N MET A 1 -19.45 18.54 6.37
CA MET A 1 -19.86 18.48 4.95
C MET A 1 -18.60 18.42 4.10
N ALA A 2 -18.57 17.62 3.04
CA ALA A 2 -17.40 17.56 2.14
C ALA A 2 -17.11 18.93 1.53
N THR A 3 -15.86 19.40 1.60
CA THR A 3 -15.43 20.72 1.12
C THR A 3 -15.14 20.75 -0.39
N TYR A 4 -15.16 19.60 -1.06
CA TYR A 4 -14.81 19.42 -2.47
C TYR A 4 -16.03 19.56 -3.40
N THR A 5 -16.52 20.78 -3.57
CA THR A 5 -17.74 21.08 -4.35
C THR A 5 -17.51 21.24 -5.86
N LYS A 6 -16.24 21.20 -6.31
CA LYS A 6 -15.86 21.42 -7.71
C LYS A 6 -15.56 20.14 -8.49
N LEU A 7 -15.28 19.04 -7.80
CA LEU A 7 -14.99 17.77 -8.43
C LEU A 7 -16.28 17.06 -8.83
N THR A 8 -16.35 16.68 -10.10
CA THR A 8 -17.30 15.71 -10.63
C THR A 8 -17.08 14.34 -10.00
N ASN A 9 -18.04 13.43 -10.16
CA ASN A 9 -17.91 12.07 -9.67
C ASN A 9 -16.77 11.32 -10.39
N ASP A 10 -16.59 11.57 -11.69
CA ASP A 10 -15.53 10.96 -12.48
C ASP A 10 -14.14 11.42 -12.02
N GLU A 11 -13.98 12.71 -11.71
CA GLU A 11 -12.72 13.22 -11.13
C GLU A 11 -12.42 12.62 -9.76
N LYS A 12 -13.45 12.41 -8.93
CA LYS A 12 -13.28 11.74 -7.62
C LYS A 12 -12.87 10.28 -7.81
N ALA A 13 -13.50 9.56 -8.74
CA ALA A 13 -13.16 8.18 -9.06
C ALA A 13 -11.71 8.09 -9.56
N ALA A 14 -11.30 8.97 -10.47
CA ALA A 14 -9.93 9.00 -10.98
C ALA A 14 -8.88 9.27 -9.89
N ILE A 15 -9.20 10.10 -8.88
CA ILE A 15 -8.33 10.33 -7.72
C ILE A 15 -8.20 9.06 -6.88
N VAL A 16 -9.32 8.37 -6.62
CA VAL A 16 -9.31 7.10 -5.87
C VAL A 16 -8.49 6.03 -6.60
N ASP A 17 -8.72 5.85 -7.91
CA ASP A 17 -7.97 4.89 -8.73
C ASP A 17 -6.46 5.19 -8.74
N ALA A 18 -6.09 6.48 -8.80
CA ALA A 18 -4.70 6.89 -8.75
C ALA A 18 -4.05 6.59 -7.39
N GLU A 19 -4.78 6.80 -6.29
CA GLU A 19 -4.31 6.48 -4.94
C GLU A 19 -4.17 4.96 -4.74
N VAL A 20 -5.17 4.17 -5.15
CA VAL A 20 -5.10 2.70 -5.10
C VAL A 20 -3.87 2.20 -5.84
N ARG A 21 -3.61 2.70 -7.06
CA ARG A 21 -2.43 2.30 -7.84
C ARG A 21 -1.12 2.69 -7.14
N ASN A 22 -1.08 3.84 -6.47
CA ASN A 22 0.07 4.25 -5.69
C ASN A 22 0.33 3.27 -4.53
N LEU A 23 -0.72 2.91 -3.78
CA LEU A 23 -0.66 1.94 -2.70
C LEU A 23 -0.22 0.55 -3.18
N GLU A 24 -0.68 0.11 -4.37
CA GLU A 24 -0.24 -1.13 -5.00
C GLU A 24 1.27 -1.13 -5.31
N TYR A 25 1.80 -0.02 -5.84
CA TYR A 25 3.24 0.11 -6.08
C TYR A 25 4.06 0.07 -4.78
N GLN A 26 3.58 0.73 -3.72
CA GLN A 26 4.23 0.67 -2.41
C GLN A 26 4.18 -0.75 -1.84
N MET A 27 3.04 -1.43 -1.94
CA MET A 27 2.86 -2.80 -1.48
C MET A 27 3.83 -3.75 -2.20
N TYR A 28 3.91 -3.67 -3.53
CA TYR A 28 4.84 -4.50 -4.30
C TYR A 28 6.31 -4.25 -3.93
N SER A 29 6.69 -2.99 -3.68
CA SER A 29 8.03 -2.66 -3.19
C SER A 29 8.34 -3.32 -1.83
N LEU A 30 7.37 -3.36 -0.92
CA LEU A 30 7.51 -4.04 0.38
C LEU A 30 7.60 -5.56 0.21
N GLU A 31 6.85 -6.15 -0.71
CA GLU A 31 6.93 -7.58 -1.03
C GLU A 31 8.31 -7.96 -1.58
N VAL A 32 8.89 -7.14 -2.47
CA VAL A 32 10.25 -7.35 -2.97
C VAL A 32 11.27 -7.25 -1.83
N GLN A 33 11.11 -6.30 -0.90
CA GLN A 33 11.98 -6.19 0.28
C GLN A 33 11.84 -7.41 1.20
N LEU A 34 10.63 -7.93 1.39
CA LEU A 34 10.37 -9.13 2.19
C LEU A 34 11.03 -10.36 1.57
N ILE A 35 10.94 -10.52 0.24
CA ILE A 35 11.64 -11.60 -0.49
C ILE A 35 13.15 -11.49 -0.25
N ALA A 36 13.72 -10.28 -0.35
CA ALA A 36 15.15 -10.06 -0.14
C ALA A 36 15.60 -10.35 1.30
N GLU A 37 14.80 -9.96 2.31
CA GLU A 37 15.08 -10.24 3.72
C GLU A 37 15.08 -11.75 3.99
N ASN A 38 14.05 -12.45 3.50
CA ASN A 38 13.91 -13.89 3.67
C ASN A 38 14.99 -14.70 2.93
N ALA A 39 15.65 -14.10 1.93
CA ALA A 39 16.73 -14.73 1.19
C ALA A 39 18.10 -14.64 1.90
N LYS A 40 18.23 -13.90 3.00
CA LYS A 40 19.48 -13.83 3.77
C LYS A 40 19.78 -15.17 4.45
N THR A 41 21.07 -15.44 4.67
CA THR A 41 21.51 -16.60 5.47
C THR A 41 20.93 -16.58 6.89
N GLU A 42 20.82 -15.39 7.47
CA GLU A 42 20.19 -15.13 8.77
C GLU A 42 19.17 -13.99 8.61
N PRO A 43 17.91 -14.29 8.24
CA PRO A 43 16.86 -13.28 8.14
C PRO A 43 16.59 -12.61 9.49
N ASN A 44 16.39 -11.30 9.47
CA ASN A 44 16.03 -10.56 10.67
C ASN A 44 14.51 -10.65 10.92
N ALA A 45 14.12 -11.38 11.98
CA ALA A 45 12.72 -11.62 12.30
C ALA A 45 11.90 -10.33 12.51
N ASP A 46 12.46 -9.31 13.18
CA ASP A 46 11.78 -8.04 13.40
C ASP A 46 11.52 -7.30 12.07
N SER A 47 12.46 -7.40 11.13
CA SER A 47 12.34 -6.80 9.79
C SER A 47 11.28 -7.51 8.97
N VAL A 48 11.24 -8.84 9.01
CA VAL A 48 10.18 -9.66 8.38
C VAL A 48 8.81 -9.27 8.92
N SER A 49 8.62 -9.30 10.24
CA SER A 49 7.33 -8.96 10.86
C SER A 49 6.90 -7.52 10.58
N LYS A 50 7.85 -6.58 10.53
CA LYS A 50 7.58 -5.19 10.15
C LYS A 50 7.11 -5.08 8.70
N LEU A 51 7.79 -5.76 7.77
CA LEU A 51 7.42 -5.73 6.35
C LEU A 51 6.04 -6.34 6.11
N GLU A 52 5.75 -7.48 6.75
CA GLU A 52 4.42 -8.12 6.70
C GLU A 52 3.32 -7.21 7.26
N SER A 53 3.59 -6.52 8.37
CA SER A 53 2.64 -5.57 8.97
C SER A 53 2.34 -4.39 8.04
N LEU A 54 3.38 -3.85 7.39
CA LEU A 54 3.23 -2.75 6.42
C LEU A 54 2.45 -3.19 5.16
N ILE A 55 2.67 -4.42 4.68
CA ILE A 55 1.90 -4.99 3.57
C ILE A 55 0.41 -5.10 3.96
N ALA A 56 0.11 -5.65 5.14
CA ALA A 56 -1.27 -5.77 5.62
C ALA A 56 -1.94 -4.40 5.80
N GLU A 57 -1.19 -3.39 6.23
CA GLU A 57 -1.68 -2.01 6.30
C GLU A 57 -2.05 -1.46 4.91
N LYS A 58 -1.21 -1.69 3.89
CA LYS A 58 -1.50 -1.26 2.51
C LYS A 58 -2.74 -1.95 1.94
N GLN A 59 -2.91 -3.26 2.21
CA GLN A 59 -4.12 -4.00 1.84
C GLN A 59 -5.37 -3.41 2.51
N THR A 60 -5.27 -3.05 3.78
CA THR A 60 -6.38 -2.41 4.52
C THR A 60 -6.72 -1.03 3.96
N GLN A 61 -5.71 -0.23 3.59
CA GLN A 61 -5.90 1.08 2.96
C GLN A 61 -6.58 0.96 1.59
N ILE A 62 -6.14 0.01 0.76
CA ILE A 62 -6.76 -0.26 -0.55
C ILE A 62 -8.23 -0.69 -0.38
N ALA A 63 -8.52 -1.59 0.56
CA ALA A 63 -9.90 -2.08 0.77
C ALA A 63 -10.86 -1.00 1.31
N ALA A 64 -10.33 0.08 1.90
CA ALA A 64 -11.12 1.18 2.44
C ALA A 64 -11.41 2.30 1.43
N LEU A 65 -10.70 2.31 0.30
CA LEU A 65 -10.84 3.27 -0.79
C LEU A 65 -11.76 2.73 -1.88
#